data_AF-A0A949UJH2-F1
#
_entry.id   AF-A0A949UJH2-F1
#
_cell.length_a   1.000
_cell.length_b   1.000
_cell.length_c   1.000
_cell.angle_alpha   90.00
_cell.angle_beta   90.00
_cell.angle_gamma   90.00
#
_symmetry.space_group_name_H-M   'P 1'
#
loop_
_entity.id
_entity.type
_entity.pdbx_description
1 polymer ?
#
loop_
_entity_poly.entity_id
_entity_poly.type
_entity_poly.pdbx_seq_one_letter_code
_entity_poly.pdbx_strand_id
1 'polypeptide(L)'
;MEHPCNKCGASVQDGTAFCPNCSAPQIRVAAAEFSSPALSGFPAQSLAYATPAAIQWSQALPSAALAGVISALLMFVPLGAFGIGMIASGVLAVLFYSRRRLIISLNSGVGAKLGALSGVFGFAIFCFFTALEMLVFHSGGQLRAALLEAVQQSAARTSDPQAQQVLEYLKSPQGLTLVMAMGLAVMFVFFLLLSSAGGAITAALLRRREK
;
A
#
# COMPACT_ATOMS: atom_id res chain seq x y z
N MET A 1 -53.74 18.98 32.58
CA MET A 1 -53.46 18.80 34.01
C MET A 1 -52.35 19.81 34.35
N GLU A 2 -51.91 19.92 35.60
CA GLU A 2 -50.80 20.81 35.96
C GLU A 2 -49.64 19.97 36.49
N HIS A 3 -48.40 20.32 36.11
CA HIS A 3 -47.19 19.64 36.55
C HIS A 3 -46.22 20.65 37.20
N PRO A 4 -45.42 20.23 38.19
CA PRO A 4 -44.43 21.12 38.79
C PRO A 4 -43.27 21.38 37.82
N CYS A 5 -42.79 22.61 37.78
CA CYS A 5 -41.63 22.99 36.99
C CYS A 5 -40.38 22.25 37.47
N ASN A 6 -39.66 21.63 36.54
CA ASN A 6 -38.42 20.88 36.83
C ASN A 6 -37.26 21.71 37.40
N LYS A 7 -37.35 23.05 37.41
CA LYS A 7 -36.28 23.94 37.89
C LYS A 7 -36.64 24.66 39.18
N CYS A 8 -37.85 25.23 39.28
CA CYS A 8 -38.26 26.04 40.43
C CYS A 8 -39.42 25.44 41.23
N GLY A 9 -40.04 24.35 40.78
CA GLY A 9 -41.14 23.67 41.48
C GLY A 9 -42.51 24.36 41.41
N ALA A 10 -42.63 25.51 40.75
CA ALA A 10 -43.92 26.18 40.56
C ALA A 10 -44.88 25.35 39.69
N SER A 11 -46.20 25.43 39.90
CA SER A 11 -47.20 24.75 39.06
C SER A 11 -47.22 25.35 37.65
N VAL A 12 -47.14 24.49 36.63
CA VAL A 12 -47.16 24.85 35.22
C VAL A 12 -48.24 24.04 34.51
N GLN A 13 -49.00 24.70 33.64
CA GLN A 13 -50.07 24.06 32.87
C GLN A 13 -49.49 23.19 31.74
N ASP A 14 -50.02 21.99 31.57
CA ASP A 14 -49.62 21.08 30.48
C ASP A 14 -49.73 21.74 29.11
N GLY A 15 -48.72 21.56 28.26
CA GLY A 15 -48.65 22.17 26.92
C GLY A 15 -47.90 23.51 26.87
N THR A 16 -47.48 24.06 28.01
CA THR A 16 -46.69 25.29 28.05
C THR A 16 -45.19 24.99 27.87
N ALA A 17 -44.57 25.58 26.85
CA ALA A 17 -43.16 25.31 26.51
C ALA A 17 -42.16 25.83 27.57
N PHE A 18 -42.49 26.92 28.26
CA PHE A 18 -41.64 27.58 29.26
C PHE A 18 -42.41 27.89 30.53
N CYS A 19 -41.76 27.75 31.69
CA CYS A 19 -42.37 28.14 32.97
C CYS A 19 -42.50 29.67 33.06
N PRO A 20 -43.67 30.23 33.42
CA PRO A 20 -43.87 31.68 33.53
C PRO A 20 -43.10 32.31 34.70
N ASN A 21 -42.72 31.54 35.72
CA ASN A 21 -42.06 32.07 36.92
C ASN A 21 -40.52 32.13 36.79
N CYS A 22 -39.91 31.18 36.07
CA CYS A 22 -38.44 31.09 35.96
C CYS A 22 -37.91 30.91 34.54
N SER A 23 -38.79 31.04 33.53
CA SER A 23 -38.50 30.90 32.09
C SER A 23 -37.78 29.60 31.70
N ALA A 24 -37.89 28.55 32.50
CA ALA A 24 -37.22 27.27 32.21
C ALA A 24 -38.00 26.47 31.15
N PRO A 25 -37.33 25.88 30.15
CA PRO A 25 -37.98 25.01 29.18
C PRO A 25 -38.50 23.73 29.86
N GLN A 26 -39.80 23.42 29.69
CA GLN A 26 -40.41 22.20 30.25
C GLN A 26 -40.34 21.01 29.28
N ILE A 27 -40.14 21.25 27.98
CA ILE A 27 -39.98 20.19 26.97
C ILE A 27 -38.58 19.60 27.10
N ARG A 28 -38.48 18.40 27.67
CA ARG A 28 -37.26 17.59 27.65
C ARG A 28 -37.41 16.52 26.59
N VAL A 29 -36.51 16.54 25.61
CA VAL A 29 -36.29 15.36 24.76
C VAL A 29 -35.67 14.32 25.69
N ALA A 30 -36.38 13.22 25.94
CA ALA A 30 -35.78 12.09 26.63
C ALA A 30 -34.57 11.65 25.81
N ALA A 31 -33.36 11.99 26.27
CA ALA A 31 -32.20 11.19 25.93
C ALA A 31 -32.54 9.80 26.47
N ALA A 32 -32.75 8.84 25.58
CA ALA A 32 -33.06 7.48 25.97
C ALA A 32 -31.91 6.97 26.85
N GLU A 33 -32.08 7.04 28.16
CA GLU A 33 -31.28 6.30 29.12
C GLU A 33 -31.67 4.84 28.94
N PHE A 34 -30.84 4.10 28.20
CA PHE A 34 -30.93 2.65 28.11
C PHE A 34 -30.67 2.07 29.50
N SER A 35 -31.74 1.92 30.28
CA SER A 35 -31.75 1.09 31.47
C SER A 35 -31.56 -0.36 31.01
N SER A 36 -30.33 -0.87 31.06
CA SER A 36 -30.00 -2.27 30.73
C SER A 36 -30.87 -3.23 31.57
N PRO A 37 -31.77 -4.01 30.96
CA PRO A 37 -32.19 -5.24 31.57
C PRO A 37 -30.99 -6.20 31.49
N ALA A 38 -30.66 -6.85 32.59
CA ALA A 38 -29.76 -7.99 32.58
C ALA A 38 -30.39 -9.11 31.71
N LEU A 39 -30.17 -9.04 30.41
CA LEU A 39 -30.47 -10.09 29.46
C LEU A 39 -29.14 -10.74 29.09
N SER A 40 -28.88 -11.86 29.73
CA SER A 40 -28.01 -12.92 29.23
C SER A 40 -28.24 -13.13 27.73
N GLY A 41 -27.22 -12.89 26.91
CA GLY A 41 -27.17 -13.43 25.54
C GLY A 41 -26.72 -12.54 24.38
N PHE A 42 -26.22 -11.31 24.59
CA PHE A 42 -25.65 -10.53 23.48
C PHE A 42 -24.29 -9.92 23.86
N PRO A 43 -23.22 -10.16 23.07
CA PRO A 43 -21.91 -9.61 23.38
C PRO A 43 -21.97 -8.09 23.23
N ALA A 44 -21.50 -7.40 24.28
CA ALA A 44 -21.33 -5.97 24.34
C ALA A 44 -20.66 -5.46 23.06
N GLN A 45 -21.38 -4.69 22.25
CA GLN A 45 -20.74 -3.81 21.28
C GLN A 45 -20.13 -2.66 22.08
N SER A 46 -18.94 -2.93 22.62
CA SER A 46 -17.95 -1.91 22.91
C SER A 46 -17.88 -1.00 21.69
N LEU A 47 -17.95 0.32 21.90
CA LEU A 47 -17.49 1.30 20.92
C LEU A 47 -16.19 0.78 20.34
N ALA A 48 -16.27 0.23 19.13
CA ALA A 48 -15.12 -0.32 18.46
C ALA A 48 -14.20 0.88 18.26
N TYR A 49 -13.14 0.97 19.07
CA TYR A 49 -11.87 1.49 18.60
C TYR A 49 -11.78 1.02 17.16
N ALA A 50 -11.81 1.95 16.20
CA ALA A 50 -11.81 1.63 14.79
C ALA A 50 -10.65 0.66 14.57
N THR A 51 -10.97 -0.64 14.55
CA THR A 51 -9.97 -1.68 14.39
C THR A 51 -9.35 -1.35 13.05
N PRO A 52 -8.01 -1.24 12.95
CA PRO A 52 -7.38 -0.93 11.68
C PRO A 52 -7.95 -1.92 10.67
N ALA A 53 -8.76 -1.40 9.74
CA ALA A 53 -9.66 -2.23 8.93
C ALA A 53 -8.81 -3.34 8.30
N ALA A 54 -9.14 -4.59 8.63
CA ALA A 54 -8.39 -5.74 8.15
C ALA A 54 -8.34 -5.69 6.62
N ILE A 55 -7.13 -5.83 6.06
CA ILE A 55 -6.93 -5.76 4.61
C ILE A 55 -7.81 -6.83 3.95
N GLN A 56 -8.75 -6.39 3.11
CA GLN A 56 -9.55 -7.32 2.32
C GLN A 56 -8.74 -7.78 1.09
N TRP A 57 -8.09 -8.93 1.24
CA TRP A 57 -7.20 -9.54 0.25
C TRP A 57 -7.85 -9.81 -1.10
N SER A 58 -9.15 -10.12 -1.11
CA SER A 58 -9.93 -10.35 -2.34
C SER A 58 -9.96 -9.13 -3.27
N GLN A 59 -9.88 -7.92 -2.71
CA GLN A 59 -9.88 -6.67 -3.48
C GLN A 59 -8.47 -6.10 -3.65
N ALA A 60 -7.55 -6.40 -2.73
CA ALA A 60 -6.15 -5.97 -2.78
C ALA A 60 -5.35 -6.67 -3.89
N LEU A 61 -5.54 -7.98 -4.08
CA LEU A 61 -4.86 -8.75 -5.13
C LEU A 61 -5.09 -8.19 -6.54
N PRO A 62 -6.35 -8.01 -7.00
CA PRO A 62 -6.60 -7.54 -8.36
C PRO A 62 -6.10 -6.11 -8.59
N SER A 63 -6.15 -5.23 -7.58
CA SER A 63 -5.56 -3.88 -7.69
C SER A 63 -4.03 -3.93 -7.78
N ALA A 64 -3.38 -4.77 -6.99
CA ALA A 64 -1.92 -4.91 -6.99
C ALA A 64 -1.41 -5.56 -8.28
N ALA A 65 -2.12 -6.59 -8.78
CA ALA A 65 -1.78 -7.26 -10.03
C ALA A 65 -1.88 -6.30 -11.22
N LEU A 66 -2.98 -5.54 -11.33
CA LEU A 66 -3.17 -4.59 -12.43
C LEU A 66 -2.12 -3.44 -12.39
N ALA A 67 -1.81 -2.94 -11.20
CA ALA A 67 -0.72 -1.97 -11.02
C ALA A 67 0.66 -2.55 -11.38
N GLY A 68 0.91 -3.81 -11.05
CA GLY A 68 2.12 -4.54 -11.44
C GLY A 68 2.26 -4.69 -12.95
N VAL A 69 1.17 -5.00 -13.67
CA VAL A 69 1.15 -5.08 -15.14
C VAL A 69 1.49 -3.73 -15.77
N ILE A 70 0.83 -2.65 -15.33
CA ILE A 70 1.10 -1.30 -15.86
C ILE A 70 2.56 -0.89 -15.62
N SER A 71 3.08 -1.19 -14.43
CA SER A 71 4.49 -0.91 -14.10
C SER A 71 5.45 -1.72 -14.96
N ALA A 72 5.17 -3.00 -15.21
CA ALA A 72 6.03 -3.84 -16.04
C ALA A 72 6.08 -3.33 -17.48
N LEU A 73 4.92 -2.92 -18.03
CA LEU A 73 4.85 -2.31 -19.36
C LEU A 73 5.61 -0.98 -19.44
N LEU A 74 5.52 -0.14 -18.39
CA LEU A 74 6.27 1.12 -18.32
C LEU A 74 7.79 0.88 -18.34
N MET A 75 8.25 -0.25 -17.80
CA MET A 75 9.66 -0.61 -17.71
C MET A 75 10.29 -0.91 -19.08
N PHE A 76 9.49 -1.30 -20.08
CA PHE A 76 9.95 -1.56 -21.44
C PHE A 76 10.15 -0.29 -22.28
N VAL A 77 9.81 0.89 -21.75
CA VAL A 77 10.06 2.17 -22.43
C VAL A 77 11.50 2.63 -22.11
N PRO A 78 12.40 2.75 -23.11
CA PRO A 78 13.82 3.02 -22.84
C PRO A 78 14.07 4.40 -22.23
N LEU A 79 15.12 4.46 -21.39
CA LEU A 79 15.83 5.64 -20.86
C LEU A 79 15.19 6.54 -19.77
N GLY A 80 13.92 6.36 -19.36
CA GLY A 80 13.32 7.24 -18.34
C GLY A 80 12.60 6.56 -17.18
N ALA A 81 12.17 5.31 -17.33
CA ALA A 81 11.15 4.73 -16.46
C ALA A 81 11.66 3.71 -15.43
N PHE A 82 12.96 3.37 -15.44
CA PHE A 82 13.49 2.25 -14.64
C PHE A 82 13.22 2.38 -13.13
N GLY A 83 13.23 3.61 -12.58
CA GLY A 83 12.78 3.86 -11.20
C GLY A 83 11.33 4.32 -11.08
N ILE A 84 10.84 5.05 -12.08
CA ILE A 84 9.50 5.67 -12.06
C ILE A 84 8.42 4.59 -12.12
N GLY A 85 8.60 3.55 -12.93
CA GLY A 85 7.70 2.41 -13.03
C GLY A 85 7.50 1.74 -11.67
N MET A 86 8.60 1.43 -10.97
CA MET A 86 8.56 0.79 -9.65
C MET A 86 7.77 1.62 -8.63
N ILE A 87 8.03 2.93 -8.54
CA ILE A 87 7.30 3.83 -7.65
C ILE A 87 5.83 3.94 -8.07
N ALA A 88 5.57 4.11 -9.38
CA ALA A 88 4.24 4.20 -9.95
C ALA A 88 3.41 2.95 -9.66
N SER A 89 4.03 1.75 -9.65
CA SER A 89 3.37 0.50 -9.26
C SER A 89 2.73 0.62 -7.87
N GLY A 90 3.49 1.11 -6.89
CA GLY A 90 3.03 1.29 -5.52
C GLY A 90 1.95 2.35 -5.39
N VAL A 91 2.11 3.46 -6.11
CA VAL A 91 1.13 4.55 -6.16
C VAL A 91 -0.19 4.04 -6.77
N LEU A 92 -0.14 3.41 -7.94
CA LEU A 92 -1.31 2.89 -8.66
C LEU A 92 -2.04 1.82 -7.86
N ALA A 93 -1.32 0.90 -7.20
CA ALA A 93 -1.92 -0.13 -6.37
C ALA A 93 -2.79 0.49 -5.28
N VAL A 94 -2.27 1.50 -4.58
CA VAL A 94 -3.00 2.20 -3.51
C VAL A 94 -4.14 3.03 -4.07
N LEU A 95 -3.98 3.69 -5.22
CA LEU A 95 -5.06 4.46 -5.85
C LEU A 95 -6.22 3.57 -6.34
N PHE A 96 -5.95 2.40 -6.92
CA PHE A 96 -7.01 1.49 -7.33
C PHE A 96 -7.73 0.89 -6.13
N TYR A 97 -7.00 0.60 -5.06
CA TYR A 97 -7.59 0.11 -3.82
C TYR A 97 -8.43 1.18 -3.13
N SER A 98 -7.94 2.42 -3.02
CA SER A 98 -8.67 3.53 -2.40
C SER A 98 -9.90 3.94 -3.20
N ARG A 99 -9.83 3.96 -4.54
CA ARG A 99 -10.99 4.26 -5.38
C ARG A 99 -12.14 3.26 -5.21
N ARG A 100 -11.83 1.99 -4.94
CA ARG A 100 -12.85 0.95 -4.67
C ARG A 100 -13.40 1.01 -3.25
N ARG A 101 -12.70 1.68 -2.33
CA ARG A 101 -13.03 1.78 -0.89
C ARG A 101 -12.90 3.24 -0.46
N LEU A 102 -13.81 4.09 -0.94
CA LEU A 102 -13.88 5.53 -0.69
C LEU A 102 -13.93 5.96 0.80
N ILE A 103 -13.87 5.03 1.78
CA ILE A 103 -14.16 5.29 3.21
C ILE A 103 -13.33 4.37 4.12
N ILE A 104 -12.03 4.17 3.85
CA ILE A 104 -11.14 3.52 4.82
C ILE A 104 -9.93 4.43 5.00
N SER A 105 -9.71 4.90 6.23
CA SER A 105 -8.51 5.63 6.60
C SER A 105 -7.29 4.73 6.37
N LEU A 106 -6.65 4.90 5.21
CA LEU A 106 -5.49 4.11 4.83
C LEU A 106 -4.32 4.44 5.74
N ASN A 107 -3.93 3.49 6.58
CA ASN A 107 -2.69 3.62 7.34
C ASN A 107 -1.50 3.44 6.38
N SER A 108 -0.41 4.16 6.62
CA SER A 108 0.81 4.08 5.79
C SER A 108 1.35 2.65 5.70
N GLY A 109 1.19 1.84 6.75
CA GLY A 109 1.56 0.43 6.74
C GLY A 109 0.72 -0.45 5.81
N VAL A 110 -0.56 -0.12 5.59
CA VAL A 110 -1.40 -0.83 4.60
C VAL A 110 -0.96 -0.46 3.18
N GLY A 111 -0.67 0.83 2.95
CA GLY A 111 -0.11 1.29 1.67
C GLY A 111 1.22 0.62 1.32
N ALA A 112 2.12 0.46 2.30
CA ALA A 112 3.39 -0.23 2.12
C ALA A 112 3.19 -1.70 1.72
N LYS A 113 2.29 -2.43 2.42
CA LYS A 113 1.99 -3.84 2.09
C LYS A 113 1.39 -3.99 0.70
N LEU A 114 0.50 -3.09 0.31
CA LEU A 114 -0.09 -3.08 -1.03
C LEU A 114 0.95 -2.81 -2.11
N GLY A 115 1.85 -1.86 -1.85
CA GLY A 115 2.97 -1.55 -2.74
C GLY A 115 3.98 -2.70 -2.85
N ALA A 116 4.29 -3.40 -1.76
CA ALA A 116 5.12 -4.59 -1.80
C ALA A 116 4.50 -5.69 -2.69
N LEU A 117 3.19 -5.94 -2.54
CA LEU A 117 2.46 -6.90 -3.37
C LEU A 117 2.50 -6.52 -4.84
N SER A 118 2.26 -5.25 -5.19
CA SER A 118 2.34 -4.80 -6.59
C SER A 118 3.76 -4.91 -7.13
N GLY A 119 4.78 -4.67 -6.31
CA GLY A 119 6.19 -4.86 -6.65
C GLY A 119 6.52 -6.32 -6.98
N VAL A 120 6.00 -7.28 -6.21
CA VAL A 120 6.16 -8.72 -6.51
C VAL A 120 5.54 -9.08 -7.85
N PHE A 121 4.30 -8.65 -8.10
CA PHE A 121 3.64 -8.90 -9.39
C PHE A 121 4.38 -8.21 -10.55
N GLY A 122 4.79 -6.97 -10.37
CA GLY A 122 5.56 -6.21 -11.36
C GLY A 122 6.88 -6.90 -11.72
N PHE A 123 7.63 -7.38 -10.71
CA PHE A 123 8.88 -8.11 -10.93
C PHE A 123 8.65 -9.46 -11.62
N ALA A 124 7.63 -10.21 -11.22
CA ALA A 124 7.31 -11.50 -11.84
C ALA A 124 6.97 -11.33 -13.33
N ILE A 125 6.16 -10.32 -13.67
CA ILE A 125 5.79 -10.00 -15.04
C ILE A 125 7.00 -9.51 -15.83
N PHE A 126 7.83 -8.64 -15.24
CA PHE A 126 9.07 -8.17 -15.85
C PHE A 126 9.99 -9.34 -16.20
N CYS A 127 10.27 -10.23 -15.24
CA CYS A 127 11.07 -11.43 -15.48
C CYS A 127 10.50 -12.32 -16.60
N PHE A 128 9.17 -12.51 -16.63
CA PHE A 128 8.52 -13.28 -17.68
C PHE A 128 8.73 -12.67 -19.07
N PHE A 129 8.49 -11.36 -19.22
CA PHE A 129 8.67 -10.68 -20.51
C PHE A 129 10.14 -10.60 -20.92
N THR A 130 11.06 -10.32 -20.00
CA THR A 130 12.50 -10.32 -20.29
C THR A 130 12.99 -11.70 -20.72
N ALA A 131 12.52 -12.77 -20.07
CA ALA A 131 12.84 -14.14 -20.47
C ALA A 131 12.26 -14.48 -21.86
N LEU A 132 11.03 -14.05 -22.13
CA LEU A 132 10.37 -14.24 -23.42
C LEU A 132 11.11 -13.49 -24.55
N GLU A 133 11.49 -12.23 -24.31
CA GLU A 133 12.25 -11.41 -25.26
C GLU A 133 13.60 -12.05 -25.56
N MET A 134 14.31 -12.52 -24.52
CA MET A 134 15.60 -13.20 -24.66
C MET A 134 15.49 -14.50 -25.47
N LEU A 135 14.37 -15.23 -25.32
CA LEU A 135 14.07 -16.46 -26.06
C LEU A 135 13.70 -16.18 -27.53
N VAL A 136 12.88 -15.15 -27.78
CA VAL A 136 12.39 -14.81 -29.13
C VAL A 136 13.49 -14.13 -29.96
N PHE A 137 14.17 -13.13 -29.41
CA PHE A 137 15.16 -12.34 -30.13
C PHE A 137 16.58 -12.94 -30.10
N HIS A 138 16.79 -14.06 -29.40
CA HIS A 138 18.10 -14.69 -29.24
C HIS A 138 19.19 -13.72 -28.71
N SER A 139 18.78 -12.63 -28.06
CA SER A 139 19.65 -11.56 -27.56
C SER A 139 20.49 -11.98 -26.35
N GLY A 140 20.37 -13.23 -25.90
CA GLY A 140 21.17 -13.76 -24.80
C GLY A 140 22.67 -13.73 -25.06
N GLY A 141 23.08 -13.91 -26.32
CA GLY A 141 24.48 -13.73 -26.73
C GLY A 141 24.94 -12.27 -26.62
N GLN A 142 24.07 -11.33 -26.96
CA GLN A 142 24.35 -9.90 -26.92
C GLN A 142 24.44 -9.38 -25.48
N LEU A 143 23.55 -9.83 -24.59
CA LEU A 143 23.62 -9.54 -23.15
C LEU A 143 24.91 -10.10 -22.52
N ARG A 144 25.29 -11.33 -22.90
CA ARG A 144 26.56 -11.94 -22.47
C ARG A 144 27.76 -11.15 -22.97
N ALA A 145 27.74 -10.69 -24.22
CA ALA A 145 28.81 -9.87 -24.79
C ALA A 145 28.94 -8.52 -24.06
N ALA A 146 27.83 -7.81 -23.85
CA ALA A 146 27.82 -6.54 -23.12
C ALA A 146 28.32 -6.70 -21.67
N LEU A 147 27.95 -7.80 -21.00
CA LEU A 147 28.43 -8.09 -19.65
C LEU A 147 29.94 -8.40 -19.64
N LEU A 148 30.43 -9.19 -20.60
CA LEU A 148 31.85 -9.47 -20.73
C LEU A 148 32.67 -8.20 -21.02
N GLU A 149 32.13 -7.29 -21.81
CA GLU A 149 32.74 -5.98 -22.09
C GLU A 149 32.82 -5.11 -20.83
N ALA A 150 31.74 -5.02 -20.04
CA ALA A 150 31.74 -4.31 -18.76
C ALA A 150 32.74 -4.91 -17.74
N VAL A 151 32.85 -6.24 -17.71
CA VAL A 151 33.82 -6.97 -16.88
C VAL A 151 35.25 -6.69 -17.33
N GLN A 152 35.52 -6.69 -18.64
CA GLN A 152 36.83 -6.35 -19.20
C GLN A 152 37.20 -4.88 -18.94
N GLN A 153 36.25 -3.96 -19.02
CA GLN A 153 36.46 -2.56 -18.69
C GLN A 153 36.83 -2.37 -17.22
N SER A 154 36.23 -3.16 -16.34
CA SER A 154 36.55 -3.18 -14.90
C SER A 154 37.92 -3.83 -14.64
N ALA A 155 38.27 -4.86 -15.40
CA ALA A 155 39.57 -5.52 -15.38
C ALA A 155 40.70 -4.58 -15.80
N ALA A 156 40.49 -3.77 -16.84
CA ALA A 156 41.47 -2.80 -17.31
C ALA A 156 41.81 -1.72 -16.27
N ARG A 157 40.94 -1.51 -15.28
CA ARG A 157 41.15 -0.57 -14.17
C ARG A 157 41.86 -1.17 -12.96
N THR A 158 41.99 -2.50 -12.88
CA THR A 158 42.50 -3.19 -11.69
C THR A 158 43.65 -4.13 -12.06
N SER A 159 44.86 -3.83 -11.60
CA SER A 159 46.07 -4.64 -11.79
C SER A 159 46.30 -5.69 -10.69
N ASP A 160 45.36 -5.83 -9.75
CA ASP A 160 45.52 -6.72 -8.60
C ASP A 160 45.34 -8.21 -9.01
N PRO A 161 46.26 -9.11 -8.60
CA PRO A 161 46.21 -10.53 -8.98
C PRO A 161 44.97 -11.25 -8.40
N GLN A 162 44.47 -10.82 -7.24
CA GLN A 162 43.24 -11.36 -6.65
C GLN A 162 41.99 -10.95 -7.45
N ALA A 163 41.95 -9.72 -7.97
CA ALA A 163 40.84 -9.25 -8.80
C ALA A 163 40.78 -9.99 -10.14
N GLN A 164 41.94 -10.36 -10.71
CA GLN A 164 42.02 -11.15 -11.93
C GLN A 164 41.40 -12.54 -11.78
N GLN A 165 41.61 -13.22 -10.64
CA GLN A 165 40.96 -14.50 -10.35
C GLN A 165 39.43 -14.37 -10.27
N VAL A 166 38.94 -13.31 -9.62
CA VAL A 166 37.48 -13.04 -9.56
C VAL A 166 36.94 -12.75 -10.96
N LEU A 167 37.64 -11.96 -11.77
CA LEU A 167 37.26 -11.65 -13.16
C LEU A 167 37.23 -12.89 -14.04
N GLU A 168 38.18 -13.82 -13.86
CA GLU A 168 38.22 -15.09 -14.59
C GLU A 168 37.05 -16.00 -14.18
N TYR A 169 36.74 -16.06 -12.88
CA TYR A 169 35.55 -16.74 -12.37
C TYR A 169 34.25 -16.13 -12.93
N LEU A 170 34.17 -14.79 -13.01
CA LEU A 170 33.01 -14.07 -13.57
C LEU A 170 32.77 -14.35 -15.05
N LYS A 171 33.83 -14.56 -15.83
CA LYS A 171 33.75 -14.95 -17.25
C LYS A 171 33.28 -16.38 -17.47
N SER A 172 33.44 -17.24 -16.46
CA SER A 172 32.97 -18.63 -16.51
C SER A 172 31.45 -18.70 -16.65
N PRO A 173 30.89 -19.76 -17.26
CA PRO A 173 29.44 -19.93 -17.38
C PRO A 173 28.73 -19.98 -16.02
N GLN A 174 29.41 -20.48 -14.98
CA GLN A 174 28.89 -20.54 -13.61
C GLN A 174 28.92 -19.17 -12.91
N GLY A 175 29.97 -18.37 -13.13
CA GLY A 175 30.05 -17.01 -12.60
C GLY A 175 29.02 -16.08 -13.23
N LEU A 176 28.75 -16.26 -14.53
CA LEU A 176 27.75 -15.46 -15.24
C LEU A 176 26.32 -15.72 -14.74
N THR A 177 25.95 -16.99 -14.51
CA THR A 177 24.65 -17.32 -13.90
C THR A 177 24.54 -16.76 -12.49
N LEU A 178 25.60 -16.82 -11.68
CA LEU A 178 25.61 -16.24 -10.33
C LEU A 178 25.39 -14.72 -10.36
N VAL A 179 26.10 -14.00 -11.22
CA VAL A 179 25.94 -12.52 -11.34
C VAL A 179 24.54 -12.15 -11.83
N MET A 180 24.00 -12.87 -12.81
CA MET A 180 22.64 -12.64 -13.28
C MET A 180 21.62 -12.89 -12.17
N ALA A 181 21.76 -13.99 -11.43
CA ALA A 181 20.90 -14.31 -10.29
C ALA A 181 21.00 -13.25 -9.19
N MET A 182 22.21 -12.81 -8.85
CA MET A 182 22.44 -11.75 -7.88
C MET A 182 21.84 -10.42 -8.34
N GLY A 183 22.01 -10.06 -9.62
CA GLY A 183 21.41 -8.87 -10.22
C GLY A 183 19.89 -8.89 -10.16
N LEU A 184 19.27 -10.02 -10.48
CA LEU A 184 17.82 -10.22 -10.34
C LEU A 184 17.36 -10.12 -8.88
N ALA A 185 18.11 -10.69 -7.94
CA ALA A 185 17.80 -10.60 -6.52
C ALA A 185 17.86 -9.14 -6.01
N VAL A 186 18.90 -8.41 -6.39
CA VAL A 186 19.04 -6.98 -6.09
C VAL A 186 17.90 -6.18 -6.71
N MET A 187 17.56 -6.43 -7.98
CA MET A 187 16.41 -5.80 -8.64
C MET A 187 15.09 -6.10 -7.94
N PHE A 188 14.87 -7.33 -7.51
CA PHE A 188 13.68 -7.70 -6.75
C PHE A 188 13.57 -6.89 -5.45
N VAL A 189 14.69 -6.72 -4.72
CA VAL A 189 14.73 -5.88 -3.52
C VAL A 189 14.37 -4.43 -3.86
N PHE A 190 14.89 -3.87 -4.95
CA PHE A 190 14.50 -2.51 -5.38
C PHE A 190 13.01 -2.41 -5.71
N PHE A 191 12.45 -3.40 -6.42
CA PHE A 191 11.01 -3.45 -6.70
C PHE A 191 10.19 -3.41 -5.41
N LEU A 192 10.58 -4.20 -4.40
CA LEU A 192 9.91 -4.20 -3.11
C LEU A 192 10.05 -2.85 -2.40
N LEU A 193 11.26 -2.30 -2.31
CA LEU A 193 11.52 -1.07 -1.57
C LEU A 193 10.83 0.15 -2.21
N LEU A 194 11.02 0.36 -3.52
CA LEU A 194 10.46 1.51 -4.22
C LEU A 194 8.94 1.43 -4.32
N SER A 195 8.38 0.24 -4.57
CA SER A 195 6.92 0.07 -4.63
C SER A 195 6.29 0.21 -3.25
N SER A 196 6.92 -0.32 -2.19
CA SER A 196 6.46 -0.13 -0.81
C SER A 196 6.50 1.35 -0.41
N ALA A 197 7.57 2.06 -0.76
CA ALA A 197 7.71 3.50 -0.50
C ALA A 197 6.62 4.29 -1.24
N GLY A 198 6.42 4.03 -2.54
CA GLY A 198 5.36 4.66 -3.34
C GLY A 198 3.96 4.44 -2.77
N GLY A 199 3.67 3.20 -2.34
CA GLY A 199 2.39 2.88 -1.70
C GLY A 199 2.21 3.54 -0.33
N ALA A 200 3.25 3.54 0.52
CA ALA A 200 3.21 4.18 1.84
C ALA A 200 3.00 5.69 1.75
N ILE A 201 3.71 6.36 0.84
CA ILE A 201 3.59 7.79 0.58
C ILE A 201 2.18 8.11 0.08
N THR A 202 1.67 7.35 -0.89
CA THR A 202 0.33 7.57 -1.45
C THR A 202 -0.76 7.43 -0.39
N ALA A 203 -0.69 6.40 0.45
CA ALA A 203 -1.61 6.22 1.57
C ALA A 203 -1.54 7.37 2.57
N ALA A 204 -0.33 7.85 2.90
CA ALA A 204 -0.14 8.98 3.80
C ALA A 204 -0.73 10.29 3.24
N LEU A 205 -0.58 10.53 1.94
CA LEU A 205 -1.13 11.71 1.25
C LEU A 205 -2.66 11.68 1.19
N LEU A 206 -3.26 10.52 0.87
CA LEU A 206 -4.72 10.35 0.87
C LEU A 206 -5.30 10.61 2.27
N ARG A 207 -4.67 10.07 3.32
CA ARG A 207 -5.11 10.29 4.72
C ARG A 207 -5.07 11.75 5.15
N ARG A 208 -4.14 12.55 4.62
CA ARG A 208 -4.06 13.99 4.93
C ARG A 208 -5.17 14.80 4.27
N ARG A 209 -5.71 14.34 3.13
CA ARG A 209 -6.80 15.05 2.42
C ARG A 209 -8.18 14.83 3.04
N GLU A 210 -8.33 13.78 3.84
CA GLU A 210 -9.59 13.44 4.52
C GLU A 210 -9.73 14.13 5.89
N LYS A 211 -8.66 14.74 6.42
CA LYS A 211 -8.67 15.56 7.64
C LYS A 211 -8.81 17.03 7.30
#